data_AF-A0A348ZM05-F1
#
_entry.id   AF-A0A348ZM05-F1
#
_cell.length_a   1.000
_cell.length_b   1.000
_cell.length_c   1.000
_cell.angle_alpha   90.00
_cell.angle_beta   90.00
_cell.angle_gamma   90.00
#
_symmetry.space_group_name_H-M   'P 1'
#
loop_
_entity.id
_entity.type
_entity.pdbx_description
1 polymer ?
#
loop_
_entity_poly.entity_id
_entity_poly.type
_entity_poly.pdbx_seq_one_letter_code
_entity_poly.pdbx_strand_id
1 'polypeptide(L)'
;MNNIKRAAVLIISICLVFASSSFVKADEDDYPDASNASLAQTSMDLYITDGFGTSGSVAILNAPDLYDYYFDYECSNPSLEFSCYLDVTTKVITFYVEGAGSGRVTFTLNNKQLYLDLRVSKVKINKTSLLVVKKKKATLKIKGCSAKLKWVSKNKKVATVSSKGVVKGKKIGNTLIYTKLGNGYLGCAVSVISKKMNKIIKKAYSLKKGKYSQAKRMLKGYYDCSSLVWRSYKKGKVKLVNKYYAPVAADLAKYYVKKKKRIKGGYSKKNVAKMKLRPGDLFFCEGQKNGRYRGIYHVEMFTGYRCLGITPDGKATIVARWATVPDDYYMKDNGLMVRPTK
;
A
#
# COMPACT_ATOMS: atom_id res chain seq x y z
N MET A 1 13.87 11.75 4.74
CA MET A 1 13.00 11.58 3.55
C MET A 1 13.68 11.93 2.22
N ASN A 2 14.91 12.46 2.22
CA ASN A 2 15.59 12.87 0.98
C ASN A 2 16.60 11.87 0.40
N ASN A 3 16.91 10.76 1.09
CA ASN A 3 17.96 9.83 0.63
C ASN A 3 17.46 8.59 -0.13
N ILE A 4 16.14 8.37 -0.21
CA ILE A 4 15.57 7.26 -1.02
C ILE A 4 15.23 7.73 -2.44
N LYS A 5 14.98 9.03 -2.64
CA LYS A 5 14.81 9.61 -3.99
C LYS A 5 16.13 9.69 -4.79
N ARG A 6 17.29 9.69 -4.13
CA ARG A 6 18.60 9.69 -4.81
C ARG A 6 19.08 8.31 -5.25
N ALA A 7 18.60 7.22 -4.64
CA ALA A 7 19.03 5.87 -4.99
C ALA A 7 18.38 5.33 -6.28
N ALA A 8 17.19 5.82 -6.64
CA ALA A 8 16.54 5.50 -7.92
C ALA A 8 17.03 6.37 -9.09
N VAL A 9 17.74 7.47 -8.80
CA VAL A 9 18.28 8.39 -9.80
C VAL A 9 19.72 8.01 -10.21
N LEU A 10 20.40 7.16 -9.44
CA LEU A 10 21.82 6.84 -9.67
C LEU A 10 22.08 5.63 -10.60
N ILE A 11 21.05 5.03 -11.21
CA ILE A 11 21.22 3.99 -12.24
C ILE A 11 20.77 4.49 -13.63
N ILE A 12 20.20 5.71 -13.71
CA ILE A 12 19.73 6.31 -14.98
C ILE A 12 20.42 7.68 -15.15
N SER A 13 21.74 7.67 -15.29
CA SER A 13 22.51 8.86 -15.67
C SER A 13 23.61 8.54 -16.68
N ILE A 14 23.35 7.60 -17.61
CA ILE A 14 24.24 7.32 -18.74
C ILE A 14 23.57 7.57 -20.11
N CYS A 15 22.31 7.98 -20.18
CA CYS A 15 21.68 8.35 -21.46
C CYS A 15 21.14 9.77 -21.41
N LEU A 16 22.04 10.76 -21.56
CA LEU A 16 21.65 12.15 -21.80
C LEU A 16 22.74 12.87 -22.62
N VAL A 17 22.82 12.52 -23.90
CA VAL A 17 23.38 13.30 -25.02
C VAL A 17 22.82 12.63 -26.29
N PHE A 18 22.17 13.25 -27.29
CA PHE A 18 22.13 14.60 -27.81
C PHE A 18 20.73 14.89 -28.41
N ALA A 19 20.29 16.15 -28.34
CA ALA A 19 19.38 16.72 -29.32
C ALA A 19 20.21 17.42 -30.41
N SER A 20 19.78 17.23 -31.67
CA SER A 20 20.13 17.98 -32.89
C SER A 20 21.62 18.15 -33.21
N SER A 21 22.15 17.21 -34.00
CA SER A 21 23.17 17.48 -35.02
C SER A 21 22.96 16.49 -36.16
N SER A 22 22.94 16.99 -37.39
CA SER A 22 22.79 16.27 -38.65
C SER A 22 23.65 14.99 -38.69
N PHE A 23 23.00 13.84 -38.66
CA PHE A 23 23.64 12.55 -38.93
C PHE A 23 23.37 12.15 -40.38
N VAL A 24 24.47 11.86 -41.08
CA VAL A 24 24.52 11.19 -42.37
C VAL A 24 23.66 9.93 -42.29
N LYS A 25 22.75 9.72 -43.26
CA LYS A 25 22.05 8.44 -43.45
C LYS A 25 23.13 7.36 -43.56
N ALA A 26 23.22 6.47 -42.57
CA ALA A 26 23.88 5.18 -42.79
C ALA A 26 23.04 4.44 -43.83
N ASP A 27 23.71 3.81 -44.80
CA ASP A 27 23.08 3.10 -45.91
C ASP A 27 22.03 2.09 -45.38
N GLU A 28 20.82 2.12 -45.95
CA GLU A 28 19.63 1.34 -45.54
C GLU A 28 19.76 -0.19 -45.78
N ASP A 29 20.94 -0.68 -46.16
CA ASP A 29 21.13 -1.94 -46.90
C ASP A 29 21.77 -3.13 -46.14
N ASP A 30 22.13 -3.03 -44.84
CA ASP A 30 22.81 -4.15 -44.13
C ASP A 30 22.10 -4.67 -42.86
N TYR A 31 20.91 -4.15 -42.53
CA TYR A 31 20.15 -4.69 -41.39
C TYR A 31 19.29 -5.92 -41.78
N PRO A 32 19.14 -6.91 -40.89
CA PRO A 32 18.32 -8.10 -41.15
C PRO A 32 16.87 -7.77 -41.53
N ASP A 33 16.30 -8.53 -42.47
CA ASP A 33 14.92 -8.31 -42.92
C ASP A 33 13.90 -8.54 -41.78
N ALA A 34 13.30 -7.44 -41.34
CA ALA A 34 12.25 -7.43 -40.31
C ALA A 34 10.83 -7.36 -40.90
N SER A 35 10.64 -7.53 -42.22
CA SER A 35 9.36 -7.40 -42.92
C SER A 35 8.23 -8.23 -42.30
N ASN A 36 8.55 -9.44 -41.85
CA ASN A 36 7.65 -10.42 -41.23
C ASN A 36 7.44 -10.19 -39.72
N ALA A 37 8.17 -9.26 -39.10
CA ALA A 37 8.03 -8.97 -37.68
C ALA A 37 6.66 -8.35 -37.37
N SER A 38 6.08 -8.75 -36.23
CA SER A 38 4.81 -8.22 -35.74
C SER A 38 4.78 -8.19 -34.21
N LEU A 39 3.95 -7.34 -33.62
CA LEU A 39 3.77 -7.35 -32.16
C LEU A 39 2.77 -8.44 -31.75
N ALA A 40 3.06 -9.14 -30.65
CA ALA A 40 2.14 -10.10 -30.05
C ALA A 40 0.81 -9.47 -29.58
N GLN A 41 0.77 -8.14 -29.43
CA GLN A 41 -0.43 -7.36 -29.20
C GLN A 41 -0.28 -5.95 -29.78
N THR A 42 -1.36 -5.42 -30.33
CA THR A 42 -1.40 -4.09 -30.97
C THR A 42 -2.07 -3.04 -30.09
N SER A 43 -2.59 -3.40 -28.92
CA SER A 43 -3.14 -2.44 -27.95
C SER A 43 -2.93 -2.89 -26.50
N MET A 44 -2.78 -1.94 -25.58
CA MET A 44 -2.68 -2.21 -24.14
C MET A 44 -3.38 -1.15 -23.29
N ASP A 45 -4.22 -1.61 -22.35
CA ASP A 45 -4.76 -0.78 -21.27
C ASP A 45 -3.85 -0.85 -20.04
N LEU A 46 -3.39 0.30 -19.58
CA LEU A 46 -2.52 0.45 -18.43
C LEU A 46 -3.13 1.38 -17.38
N TYR A 47 -2.67 1.21 -16.14
CA TYR A 47 -3.24 1.92 -15.01
C TYR A 47 -2.14 2.46 -14.10
N ILE A 48 -2.18 3.76 -13.83
CA ILE A 48 -1.27 4.44 -12.91
C ILE A 48 -2.01 4.93 -11.67
N THR A 49 -1.29 5.07 -10.57
CA THR A 49 -1.82 5.70 -9.33
C THR A 49 -1.10 7.02 -9.07
N ASP A 50 -1.71 7.91 -8.28
CA ASP A 50 -1.14 9.22 -7.95
C ASP A 50 0.37 9.14 -7.59
N GLY A 51 1.24 9.65 -8.47
CA GLY A 51 2.69 9.75 -8.27
C GLY A 51 3.52 8.50 -8.60
N PHE A 52 2.96 7.49 -9.26
CA PHE A 52 3.69 6.29 -9.68
C PHE A 52 3.32 5.88 -11.11
N GLY A 53 4.32 5.81 -11.99
CA GLY A 53 4.19 5.24 -13.32
C GLY A 53 3.91 3.74 -13.32
N THR A 54 3.77 3.17 -14.51
CA THR A 54 3.54 1.74 -14.75
C THR A 54 4.47 1.24 -15.84
N SER A 55 4.65 -0.07 -15.91
CA SER A 55 5.39 -0.72 -16.99
C SER A 55 4.55 -1.77 -17.72
N GLY A 56 4.97 -2.08 -18.93
CA GLY A 56 4.43 -3.13 -19.76
C GLY A 56 5.52 -3.75 -20.62
N SER A 57 5.15 -4.81 -21.32
CA SER A 57 6.02 -5.46 -22.28
C SER A 57 5.22 -6.04 -23.43
N VAL A 58 5.82 -6.11 -24.61
CA VAL A 58 5.25 -6.73 -25.80
C VAL A 58 6.34 -7.50 -26.54
N ALA A 59 6.07 -8.76 -26.87
CA ALA A 59 6.98 -9.57 -27.66
C ALA A 59 6.88 -9.21 -29.14
N ILE A 60 8.00 -9.24 -29.85
CA ILE A 60 8.08 -9.18 -31.29
C ILE A 60 8.08 -10.62 -31.81
N LEU A 61 7.03 -10.99 -32.55
CA LEU A 61 6.89 -12.27 -33.20
C LEU A 61 7.61 -12.22 -34.55
N ASN A 62 8.25 -13.34 -34.94
CA ASN A 62 8.98 -13.47 -36.20
C ASN A 62 10.05 -12.38 -36.42
N ALA A 63 10.66 -11.91 -35.32
CA ALA A 63 11.80 -11.03 -35.42
C ALA A 63 12.99 -11.79 -36.03
N PRO A 64 13.79 -11.16 -36.91
CA PRO A 64 15.04 -11.74 -37.37
C PRO A 64 16.04 -11.87 -36.22
N ASP A 65 17.21 -12.44 -36.49
CA ASP A 65 18.32 -12.28 -35.57
C ASP A 65 18.67 -10.79 -35.46
N LEU A 66 19.02 -10.34 -34.24
CA LEU A 66 19.24 -8.92 -33.92
C LEU A 66 20.66 -8.71 -33.37
N TYR A 67 21.64 -9.33 -34.02
CA TYR A 67 23.05 -9.13 -33.71
C TYR A 67 23.50 -7.72 -34.12
N ASP A 68 23.10 -7.30 -35.32
CA ASP A 68 23.18 -5.92 -35.79
C ASP A 68 21.77 -5.45 -36.15
N TYR A 69 21.32 -4.36 -35.55
CA TYR A 69 19.94 -3.90 -35.67
C TYR A 69 19.80 -2.41 -35.38
N TYR A 70 18.79 -1.81 -36.01
CA TYR A 70 18.30 -0.48 -35.70
C TYR A 70 16.99 -0.59 -34.91
N PHE A 71 16.90 0.12 -33.79
CA PHE A 71 15.67 0.23 -33.01
C PHE A 71 15.45 1.65 -32.53
N ASP A 72 14.29 2.21 -32.87
CA ASP A 72 13.83 3.51 -32.39
C ASP A 72 12.34 3.47 -32.04
N TYR A 73 11.86 4.48 -31.32
CA TYR A 73 10.46 4.62 -30.99
C TYR A 73 9.97 6.06 -30.98
N GLU A 74 8.72 6.25 -31.38
CA GLU A 74 8.02 7.52 -31.28
C GLU A 74 6.68 7.32 -30.59
N CYS A 75 6.34 8.19 -29.64
CA CYS A 75 5.04 8.19 -28.98
C CYS A 75 4.23 9.40 -29.43
N SER A 76 3.07 9.15 -30.05
CA SER A 76 2.18 10.20 -30.57
C SER A 76 1.60 11.11 -29.48
N ASN A 77 1.73 10.74 -28.21
CA ASN A 77 1.25 11.52 -27.08
C ASN A 77 2.40 11.75 -26.07
N PRO A 78 3.03 12.94 -26.06
CA PRO A 78 4.12 13.23 -25.14
C PRO A 78 3.69 13.25 -23.66
N SER A 79 2.39 13.46 -23.37
CA SER A 79 1.87 13.41 -22.00
C SER A 79 1.86 12.00 -21.39
N LEU A 80 2.20 10.96 -22.16
CA LEU A 80 2.44 9.63 -21.63
C LEU A 80 3.82 9.51 -20.97
N GLU A 81 4.80 10.35 -21.34
CA GLU A 81 6.18 10.23 -20.85
C GLU A 81 6.69 8.79 -21.03
N PHE A 82 6.57 8.29 -22.27
CA PHE A 82 6.89 6.91 -22.64
C PHE A 82 8.40 6.73 -22.85
N SER A 83 8.93 5.63 -22.34
CA SER A 83 10.29 5.16 -22.64
C SER A 83 10.31 3.65 -22.76
N CYS A 84 11.22 3.09 -23.56
CA CYS A 84 11.35 1.64 -23.72
C CYS A 84 12.78 1.20 -24.03
N TYR A 85 12.98 -0.11 -23.93
CA TYR A 85 14.15 -0.80 -24.48
C TYR A 85 13.73 -2.14 -25.09
N LEU A 86 14.51 -2.62 -26.05
CA LEU A 86 14.36 -3.95 -26.65
C LEU A 86 15.37 -4.90 -26.02
N ASP A 87 14.89 -6.01 -25.47
CA ASP A 87 15.73 -7.16 -25.15
C ASP A 87 15.90 -8.01 -26.41
N VAL A 88 17.08 -7.95 -27.02
CA VAL A 88 17.39 -8.59 -28.31
C VAL A 88 17.48 -10.10 -28.25
N THR A 89 17.69 -10.68 -27.06
CA THR A 89 17.78 -12.14 -26.89
C THR A 89 16.39 -12.74 -26.81
N THR A 90 15.51 -12.10 -26.03
CA THR A 90 14.13 -12.56 -25.83
C THR A 90 13.15 -11.97 -26.86
N LYS A 91 13.60 -10.98 -27.65
CA LYS A 91 12.79 -10.20 -28.61
C LYS A 91 11.58 -9.53 -27.94
N VAL A 92 11.77 -9.04 -26.71
CA VAL A 92 10.73 -8.38 -25.92
C VAL A 92 11.03 -6.90 -25.76
N ILE A 93 10.09 -6.05 -26.17
CA ILE A 93 10.11 -4.62 -25.85
C ILE A 93 9.54 -4.48 -24.43
N THR A 94 10.33 -3.89 -23.52
CA THR A 94 9.89 -3.51 -22.18
C THR A 94 9.83 -1.99 -22.09
N PHE A 95 8.74 -1.47 -21.54
CA PHE A 95 8.49 -0.04 -21.53
C PHE A 95 7.92 0.47 -20.21
N TYR A 96 8.14 1.76 -19.97
CA TYR A 96 7.71 2.51 -18.80
C TYR A 96 6.89 3.72 -19.23
N VAL A 97 5.85 4.04 -18.46
CA VAL A 97 4.93 5.14 -18.71
C VAL A 97 4.65 5.85 -17.39
N GLU A 98 4.95 7.14 -17.31
CA GLU A 98 4.73 7.94 -16.09
C GLU A 98 3.45 8.78 -16.16
N GLY A 99 3.06 9.18 -17.37
CA GLY A 99 1.90 9.98 -17.64
C GLY A 99 0.63 9.20 -17.97
N ALA A 100 -0.45 9.93 -18.26
CA ALA A 100 -1.76 9.35 -18.58
C ALA A 100 -2.34 9.97 -19.85
N GLY A 101 -3.18 9.21 -20.54
CA GLY A 101 -3.75 9.58 -21.82
C GLY A 101 -3.83 8.38 -22.75
N SER A 102 -4.09 8.64 -24.02
CA SER A 102 -4.03 7.62 -25.06
C SER A 102 -3.08 8.09 -26.16
N GLY A 103 -2.35 7.17 -26.76
CA GLY A 103 -1.42 7.47 -27.84
C GLY A 103 -0.98 6.20 -28.55
N ARG A 104 -0.54 6.35 -29.80
CA ARG A 104 0.10 5.28 -30.55
C ARG A 104 1.60 5.38 -30.34
N VAL A 105 2.22 4.28 -29.97
CA VAL A 105 3.67 4.12 -30.00
C VAL A 105 4.03 3.40 -31.30
N THR A 106 4.91 4.01 -32.09
CA THR A 106 5.50 3.42 -33.28
C THR A 106 6.90 2.98 -32.91
N PHE A 107 7.18 1.68 -33.00
CA PHE A 107 8.53 1.14 -32.91
C PHE A 107 9.05 0.94 -34.33
N THR A 108 10.24 1.46 -34.61
CA THR A 108 10.96 1.21 -35.87
C THR A 108 12.01 0.14 -35.58
N LEU A 109 11.85 -1.05 -36.16
CA LEU A 109 12.83 -2.13 -36.10
C LEU A 109 13.38 -2.32 -37.52
N ASN A 110 14.63 -1.94 -37.74
CA ASN A 110 15.23 -1.87 -39.08
C ASN A 110 14.28 -1.10 -40.03
N ASN A 111 13.87 -1.72 -41.14
CA ASN A 111 12.99 -1.10 -42.14
C ASN A 111 11.49 -1.32 -41.86
N LYS A 112 11.13 -1.83 -40.67
CA LYS A 112 9.75 -2.18 -40.30
C LYS A 112 9.21 -1.28 -39.18
N GLN A 113 8.03 -0.71 -39.40
CA GLN A 113 7.25 -0.08 -38.33
C GLN A 113 6.27 -1.06 -37.68
N LEU A 114 6.21 -1.02 -36.36
CA LEU A 114 5.35 -1.81 -35.49
C LEU A 114 4.54 -0.87 -34.59
N TYR A 115 3.23 -1.06 -34.50
CA TYR A 115 2.34 -0.09 -33.82
C TYR A 115 1.68 -0.68 -32.57
N LEU A 116 1.74 0.07 -31.46
CA LEU A 116 1.09 -0.26 -30.20
C LEU A 116 0.21 0.91 -29.73
N ASP A 117 -1.10 0.70 -29.69
CA ASP A 117 -2.05 1.67 -29.14
C ASP A 117 -2.11 1.54 -27.61
N LEU A 118 -1.65 2.57 -26.90
CA LEU A 118 -1.67 2.64 -25.45
C LEU A 118 -2.83 3.48 -24.93
N ARG A 119 -3.47 2.99 -23.87
CA ARG A 119 -4.47 3.74 -23.09
C ARG A 119 -4.11 3.66 -21.62
N VAL A 120 -3.65 4.77 -21.07
CA VAL A 120 -3.16 4.85 -19.69
C VAL A 120 -4.12 5.68 -18.85
N SER A 121 -4.77 5.03 -17.89
CA SER A 121 -5.78 5.66 -17.03
C SER A 121 -5.28 5.85 -15.60
N LYS A 122 -5.53 7.03 -15.02
CA LYS A 122 -5.32 7.30 -13.59
C LYS A 122 -6.39 6.61 -12.77
N VAL A 123 -5.99 5.65 -11.93
CA VAL A 123 -6.91 4.89 -11.07
C VAL A 123 -6.74 5.20 -9.60
N LYS A 124 -7.86 5.15 -8.87
CA LYS A 124 -7.86 5.39 -7.42
C LYS A 124 -8.85 4.49 -6.71
N ILE A 125 -8.34 3.68 -5.77
CA ILE A 125 -9.19 2.98 -4.81
C ILE A 125 -9.69 3.96 -3.74
N ASN A 126 -10.98 3.93 -3.43
CA ASN A 126 -11.58 4.85 -2.47
C ASN A 126 -11.06 4.67 -1.04
N LYS A 127 -10.56 3.47 -0.69
CA LYS A 127 -10.08 3.12 0.65
C LYS A 127 -8.96 2.09 0.57
N THR A 128 -7.82 2.41 1.18
CA THR A 128 -6.71 1.46 1.40
C THR A 128 -6.70 0.85 2.81
N SER A 129 -7.61 1.31 3.68
CA SER A 129 -7.86 0.79 5.03
C SER A 129 -9.36 0.80 5.30
N LEU A 130 -9.88 -0.29 5.86
CA LEU A 130 -11.31 -0.45 6.10
C LEU A 130 -11.59 -1.19 7.41
N LEU A 131 -12.31 -0.53 8.33
CA LEU A 131 -12.92 -1.17 9.49
C LEU A 131 -14.34 -1.62 9.15
N VAL A 132 -14.65 -2.90 9.33
CA VAL A 132 -16.00 -3.45 9.11
C VAL A 132 -16.49 -4.12 10.39
N VAL A 133 -17.71 -3.79 10.82
CA VAL A 133 -18.34 -4.51 11.94
C VAL A 133 -18.77 -5.91 11.46
N LYS A 134 -18.53 -6.96 12.27
CA LYS A 134 -18.95 -8.34 11.98
C LYS A 134 -20.42 -8.38 11.51
N LYS A 135 -20.70 -9.14 10.45
CA LYS A 135 -21.99 -9.26 9.73
C LYS A 135 -22.45 -8.01 8.97
N LYS A 136 -21.72 -6.89 9.04
CA LYS A 136 -22.01 -5.68 8.25
C LYS A 136 -21.19 -5.66 6.96
N LYS A 137 -21.60 -4.75 6.07
CA LYS A 137 -21.03 -4.58 4.73
C LYS A 137 -20.43 -3.18 4.58
N ALA A 138 -19.47 -3.05 3.69
CA ALA A 138 -18.96 -1.78 3.18
C ALA A 138 -18.48 -1.99 1.73
N THR A 139 -18.41 -0.94 0.93
CA THR A 139 -18.07 -1.07 -0.50
C THR A 139 -16.71 -0.42 -0.79
N LEU A 140 -15.86 -1.17 -1.48
CA LEU A 140 -14.67 -0.67 -2.15
C LEU A 140 -15.03 -0.29 -3.58
N LYS A 141 -14.52 0.85 -4.04
CA LYS A 141 -14.74 1.37 -5.39
C LYS A 141 -13.40 1.79 -5.96
N ILE A 142 -13.19 1.52 -7.25
CA ILE A 142 -12.07 2.06 -8.01
C ILE A 142 -12.67 3.06 -8.99
N LYS A 143 -12.09 4.27 -9.02
CA LYS A 143 -12.40 5.31 -10.00
C LYS A 143 -11.33 5.29 -11.09
N GLY A 144 -11.70 5.72 -12.30
CA GLY A 144 -10.77 5.85 -13.42
C GLY A 144 -10.47 4.55 -14.16
N CYS A 145 -11.30 3.51 -14.00
CA CYS A 145 -11.22 2.30 -14.83
C CYS A 145 -12.62 1.84 -15.26
N SER A 146 -12.77 1.44 -16.52
CA SER A 146 -13.96 0.79 -17.07
C SER A 146 -13.88 -0.74 -17.02
N ALA A 147 -12.69 -1.29 -16.79
CA ALA A 147 -12.45 -2.72 -16.76
C ALA A 147 -13.23 -3.45 -15.65
N LYS A 148 -13.66 -4.68 -15.96
CA LYS A 148 -14.33 -5.57 -15.01
C LYS A 148 -13.36 -6.03 -13.93
N LEU A 149 -13.59 -5.57 -12.70
CA LEU A 149 -12.74 -5.87 -11.55
C LEU A 149 -12.88 -7.31 -11.05
N LYS A 150 -11.74 -7.97 -10.80
CA LYS A 150 -11.65 -9.30 -10.19
C LYS A 150 -11.14 -9.19 -8.75
N TRP A 151 -12.06 -8.90 -7.83
CA TRP A 151 -11.73 -8.78 -6.40
C TRP A 151 -11.38 -10.12 -5.74
N VAL A 152 -10.30 -10.12 -4.97
CA VAL A 152 -9.77 -11.25 -4.20
C VAL A 152 -9.73 -10.88 -2.71
N SER A 153 -10.06 -11.83 -1.84
CA SER A 153 -9.82 -11.74 -0.41
C SER A 153 -8.79 -12.78 0.00
N LYS A 154 -7.67 -12.34 0.59
CA LYS A 154 -6.58 -13.23 1.03
C LYS A 154 -7.05 -14.22 2.11
N ASN A 155 -8.04 -13.84 2.92
CA ASN A 155 -8.66 -14.71 3.92
C ASN A 155 -10.19 -14.57 3.92
N LYS A 156 -10.85 -15.40 3.10
CA LYS A 156 -12.31 -15.46 2.96
C LYS A 156 -13.04 -15.85 4.26
N LYS A 157 -12.37 -16.46 5.25
CA LYS A 157 -12.96 -16.75 6.57
C LYS A 157 -13.14 -15.48 7.40
N VAL A 158 -12.30 -14.46 7.19
CA VAL A 158 -12.39 -13.16 7.88
C VAL A 158 -13.36 -12.23 7.17
N ALA A 159 -13.18 -12.00 5.86
CA ALA A 159 -14.08 -11.17 5.06
C ALA A 159 -14.15 -11.67 3.61
N THR A 160 -15.31 -11.50 2.98
CA THR A 160 -15.50 -11.76 1.54
C THR A 160 -15.78 -10.47 0.80
N VAL A 161 -15.54 -10.46 -0.51
CA VAL A 161 -15.81 -9.36 -1.42
C VAL A 161 -16.59 -9.90 -2.62
N SER A 162 -17.60 -9.18 -3.08
CA SER A 162 -18.33 -9.49 -4.32
C SER A 162 -17.63 -8.89 -5.54
N SER A 163 -18.06 -9.27 -6.76
CA SER A 163 -17.63 -8.62 -8.01
C SER A 163 -17.87 -7.09 -8.00
N LYS A 164 -18.96 -6.64 -7.39
CA LYS A 164 -19.28 -5.20 -7.18
C LYS A 164 -18.47 -4.50 -6.07
N GLY A 165 -17.43 -5.12 -5.52
CA GLY A 165 -16.60 -4.55 -4.45
C GLY A 165 -17.26 -4.51 -3.06
N VAL A 166 -18.37 -5.23 -2.84
CA VAL A 166 -19.07 -5.25 -1.54
C VAL A 166 -18.36 -6.21 -0.58
N VAL A 167 -17.70 -5.63 0.43
CA VAL A 167 -16.99 -6.34 1.48
C VAL A 167 -17.95 -6.70 2.62
N LYS A 168 -18.05 -7.99 2.97
CA LYS A 168 -18.83 -8.49 4.12
C LYS A 168 -17.89 -9.04 5.19
N GLY A 169 -17.96 -8.50 6.41
CA GLY A 169 -17.19 -9.00 7.55
C GLY A 169 -17.79 -10.28 8.13
N LYS A 170 -17.04 -11.38 8.14
CA LYS A 170 -17.49 -12.70 8.63
C LYS A 170 -16.99 -13.03 10.03
N LYS A 171 -15.67 -13.01 10.24
CA LYS A 171 -15.02 -13.34 11.53
C LYS A 171 -14.12 -12.20 11.97
N ILE A 172 -14.05 -11.95 13.29
CA ILE A 172 -13.12 -10.95 13.84
C ILE A 172 -11.68 -11.36 13.48
N GLY A 173 -10.95 -10.42 12.91
CA GLY A 173 -9.62 -10.65 12.35
C GLY A 173 -9.34 -9.67 11.22
N ASN A 174 -8.25 -9.90 10.50
CA ASN A 174 -7.82 -9.01 9.43
C ASN A 174 -7.57 -9.80 8.14
N THR A 175 -7.73 -9.14 7.01
CA THR A 175 -7.41 -9.68 5.70
C THR A 175 -7.06 -8.55 4.74
N LEU A 176 -6.29 -8.86 3.71
CA LEU A 176 -6.15 -8.02 2.54
C LEU A 176 -7.26 -8.35 1.54
N ILE A 177 -7.86 -7.30 0.96
CA ILE A 177 -8.75 -7.40 -0.20
C ILE A 177 -8.12 -6.58 -1.33
N TYR A 178 -7.98 -7.17 -2.50
CA TYR A 178 -7.27 -6.55 -3.62
C TYR A 178 -7.85 -6.97 -4.97
N THR A 179 -7.49 -6.27 -6.03
CA THR A 179 -7.78 -6.64 -7.42
C THR A 179 -6.56 -6.36 -8.28
N LYS A 180 -6.35 -7.19 -9.30
CA LYS A 180 -5.37 -6.93 -10.36
C LYS A 180 -5.97 -5.94 -11.35
N LEU A 181 -5.17 -5.00 -11.84
CA LEU A 181 -5.50 -4.04 -12.88
C LEU A 181 -4.26 -3.87 -13.76
N GLY A 182 -4.33 -4.33 -15.02
CA GLY A 182 -3.15 -4.46 -15.87
C GLY A 182 -2.07 -5.30 -15.18
N ASN A 183 -0.85 -4.76 -15.11
CA ASN A 183 0.30 -5.40 -14.45
C ASN A 183 0.38 -5.11 -12.94
N GLY A 184 -0.47 -4.21 -12.43
CA GLY A 184 -0.47 -3.77 -11.04
C GLY A 184 -1.62 -4.32 -10.20
N TYR A 185 -1.62 -3.93 -8.93
CA TYR A 185 -2.64 -4.31 -7.95
C TYR A 185 -3.08 -3.11 -7.12
N LEU A 186 -4.39 -3.02 -6.87
CA LEU A 186 -4.97 -2.11 -5.89
C LEU A 186 -5.52 -2.88 -4.70
N GLY A 187 -5.23 -2.39 -3.49
CA GLY A 187 -5.47 -3.13 -2.25
C GLY A 187 -6.08 -2.31 -1.12
N CYS A 188 -6.81 -2.99 -0.26
CA CYS A 188 -7.39 -2.47 0.97
C CYS A 188 -7.16 -3.45 2.11
N ALA A 189 -6.53 -2.97 3.19
CA ALA A 189 -6.40 -3.75 4.41
C ALA A 189 -7.70 -3.67 5.22
N VAL A 190 -8.36 -4.81 5.41
CA VAL A 190 -9.66 -4.92 6.07
C VAL A 190 -9.50 -5.48 7.47
N SER A 191 -10.03 -4.79 8.47
CA SER A 191 -10.11 -5.23 9.86
C SER A 191 -11.56 -5.43 10.27
N VAL A 192 -11.95 -6.67 10.55
CA VAL A 192 -13.30 -7.03 11.00
C VAL A 192 -13.36 -6.99 12.52
N ILE A 193 -14.25 -6.16 13.07
CA ILE A 193 -14.33 -5.87 14.50
C ILE A 193 -15.74 -6.12 15.05
N SER A 194 -15.86 -6.20 16.38
CA SER A 194 -17.16 -6.26 17.04
C SER A 194 -17.83 -4.87 17.07
N LYS A 195 -19.16 -4.82 17.23
CA LYS A 195 -19.91 -3.56 17.45
C LYS A 195 -19.38 -2.81 18.68
N LYS A 196 -18.97 -3.55 19.71
CA LYS A 196 -18.33 -3.01 20.92
C LYS A 196 -17.01 -2.32 20.60
N MET A 197 -16.11 -2.99 19.88
CA MET A 197 -14.81 -2.42 19.51
C MET A 197 -14.94 -1.20 18.59
N ASN A 198 -15.93 -1.19 17.69
CA ASN A 198 -16.23 -0.01 16.89
C ASN A 198 -16.59 1.22 17.74
N LYS A 199 -17.34 1.03 18.84
CA LYS A 199 -17.65 2.12 19.78
C LYS A 199 -16.40 2.60 20.53
N ILE A 200 -15.51 1.69 20.90
CA ILE A 200 -14.24 2.00 21.58
C ILE A 200 -13.37 2.86 20.66
N ILE A 201 -13.13 2.43 19.43
CA ILE A 201 -12.28 3.15 18.46
C ILE A 201 -12.87 4.51 18.11
N LYS A 202 -14.20 4.60 17.87
CA LYS A 202 -14.87 5.90 17.65
C LYS A 202 -14.69 6.84 18.83
N LYS A 203 -14.71 6.33 20.07
CA LYS A 203 -14.46 7.15 21.25
C LYS A 203 -13.02 7.62 21.33
N ALA A 204 -12.05 6.77 20.97
CA ALA A 204 -10.64 7.16 20.89
C ALA A 204 -10.43 8.33 19.92
N TYR A 205 -10.97 8.23 18.71
CA TYR A 205 -10.91 9.32 17.73
C TYR A 205 -11.65 10.59 18.18
N SER A 206 -12.76 10.45 18.89
CA SER A 206 -13.47 11.61 19.47
C SER A 206 -12.65 12.29 20.57
N LEU A 207 -11.98 11.52 21.44
CA LEU A 207 -11.16 12.06 22.53
C LEU A 207 -9.90 12.75 22.03
N LYS A 208 -9.28 12.24 20.95
CA LYS A 208 -8.04 12.82 20.40
C LYS A 208 -8.18 14.29 19.97
N LYS A 209 -9.42 14.74 19.71
CA LYS A 209 -9.74 16.13 19.35
C LYS A 209 -9.61 17.12 20.53
N GLY A 210 -9.50 16.63 21.76
CA GLY A 210 -9.26 17.47 22.94
C GLY A 210 -7.82 17.98 23.04
N LYS A 211 -7.48 18.66 24.14
CA LYS A 211 -6.13 19.12 24.44
C LYS A 211 -5.35 18.06 25.21
N TYR A 212 -4.13 17.75 24.76
CA TYR A 212 -3.25 16.82 25.47
C TYR A 212 -2.75 17.46 26.78
N SER A 213 -2.91 16.78 27.92
CA SER A 213 -2.38 17.19 29.23
C SER A 213 -2.42 16.02 30.21
N GLN A 214 -1.28 15.67 30.80
CA GLN A 214 -1.21 14.63 31.83
C GLN A 214 -1.86 15.08 33.14
N ALA A 215 -1.60 16.32 33.58
CA ALA A 215 -2.19 16.87 34.81
C ALA A 215 -3.73 16.97 34.72
N LYS A 216 -4.26 17.40 33.57
CA LYS A 216 -5.70 17.58 33.35
C LYS A 216 -6.38 16.35 32.72
N ARG A 217 -5.70 15.20 32.63
CA ARG A 217 -6.10 14.06 31.77
C ARG A 217 -7.50 13.50 31.99
N MET A 218 -8.09 13.72 33.15
CA MET A 218 -9.44 13.28 33.50
C MET A 218 -10.52 14.34 33.27
N LEU A 219 -10.14 15.62 33.11
CA LEU A 219 -11.08 16.73 32.91
C LEU A 219 -11.73 16.69 31.52
N LYS A 220 -12.91 17.31 31.41
CA LYS A 220 -13.62 17.48 30.13
C LYS A 220 -12.74 18.28 29.17
N GLY A 221 -12.67 17.84 27.91
CA GLY A 221 -11.85 18.49 26.88
C GLY A 221 -10.35 18.14 26.91
N TYR A 222 -9.86 17.47 27.96
CA TYR A 222 -8.45 17.08 28.09
C TYR A 222 -8.26 15.56 28.00
N TYR A 223 -7.08 15.14 27.55
CA TYR A 223 -6.66 13.73 27.56
C TYR A 223 -5.15 13.57 27.73
N ASP A 224 -4.72 12.41 28.20
CA ASP A 224 -3.38 11.89 27.93
C ASP A 224 -3.49 10.52 27.23
N CYS A 225 -2.36 9.91 26.90
CA CYS A 225 -2.33 8.62 26.22
C CYS A 225 -3.13 7.54 26.97
N SER A 226 -3.02 7.51 28.30
CA SER A 226 -3.64 6.48 29.13
C SER A 226 -5.13 6.72 29.36
N SER A 227 -5.53 7.97 29.60
CA SER A 227 -6.92 8.37 29.78
C SER A 227 -7.73 8.28 28.50
N LEU A 228 -7.10 8.48 27.34
CA LEU A 228 -7.71 8.21 26.04
C LEU A 228 -8.05 6.73 25.90
N VAL A 229 -7.08 5.84 26.10
CA VAL A 229 -7.28 4.39 26.00
C VAL A 229 -8.31 3.91 27.02
N TRP A 230 -8.17 4.32 28.28
CA TRP A 230 -9.07 3.94 29.37
C TRP A 230 -10.52 4.40 29.13
N ARG A 231 -10.75 5.67 28.79
CA ARG A 231 -12.11 6.20 28.53
C ARG A 231 -12.72 5.57 27.29
N SER A 232 -11.91 5.27 26.28
CA SER A 232 -12.36 4.57 25.06
C SER A 232 -12.89 3.18 25.39
N TYR A 233 -12.15 2.40 26.16
CA TYR A 233 -12.57 1.07 26.59
C TYR A 233 -13.78 1.12 27.55
N LYS A 234 -13.85 2.12 28.44
CA LYS A 234 -15.03 2.38 29.29
C LYS A 234 -16.30 2.60 28.45
N LYS A 235 -16.22 3.30 27.31
CA LYS A 235 -17.37 3.44 26.37
C LYS A 235 -17.84 2.09 25.80
N GLY A 236 -16.92 1.13 25.66
CA GLY A 236 -17.22 -0.25 25.31
C GLY A 236 -17.69 -1.13 26.47
N LYS A 237 -17.91 -0.56 27.66
CA LYS A 237 -18.18 -1.29 28.92
C LYS A 237 -17.07 -2.29 29.28
N VAL A 238 -15.81 -1.97 28.96
CA VAL A 238 -14.62 -2.77 29.33
C VAL A 238 -13.82 -1.99 30.36
N LYS A 239 -13.55 -2.62 31.51
CA LYS A 239 -12.74 -2.06 32.59
C LYS A 239 -11.29 -2.50 32.37
N LEU A 240 -10.41 -1.58 31.98
CA LEU A 240 -9.03 -1.97 31.67
C LEU A 240 -8.18 -2.31 32.90
N VAL A 241 -8.37 -1.60 34.02
CA VAL A 241 -7.71 -1.89 35.31
C VAL A 241 -8.71 -1.62 36.45
N ASN A 242 -9.19 -0.38 36.54
CA ASN A 242 -10.21 0.04 37.52
C ASN A 242 -11.37 0.81 36.84
N LYS A 243 -12.43 1.13 37.60
CA LYS A 243 -13.68 1.75 37.13
C LYS A 243 -13.68 3.29 37.14
N TYR A 244 -12.83 3.91 37.96
CA TYR A 244 -12.96 5.32 38.34
C TYR A 244 -11.89 6.23 37.73
N TYR A 245 -10.66 5.73 37.55
CA TYR A 245 -9.52 6.55 37.17
C TYR A 245 -8.61 5.85 36.15
N ALA A 246 -8.04 6.61 35.21
CA ALA A 246 -7.12 6.07 34.23
C ALA A 246 -5.73 5.82 34.85
N PRO A 247 -5.23 4.56 34.88
CA PRO A 247 -3.86 4.29 35.35
C PRO A 247 -2.85 4.93 34.39
N VAL A 248 -1.61 5.15 34.84
CA VAL A 248 -0.51 5.51 33.92
C VAL A 248 -0.18 4.33 32.99
N ALA A 249 0.45 4.61 31.85
CA ALA A 249 0.76 3.61 30.83
C ALA A 249 1.55 2.42 31.37
N ALA A 250 2.52 2.69 32.25
CA ALA A 250 3.36 1.67 32.87
C ALA A 250 2.55 0.69 33.74
N ASP A 251 1.60 1.18 34.54
CA ASP A 251 0.75 0.33 35.38
C ASP A 251 -0.24 -0.48 34.56
N LEU A 252 -0.78 0.14 33.50
CA LEU A 252 -1.64 -0.54 32.54
C LEU A 252 -0.89 -1.70 31.87
N ALA A 253 0.37 -1.48 31.46
CA ALA A 253 1.23 -2.52 30.92
C ALA A 253 1.51 -3.62 31.95
N LYS A 254 1.97 -3.26 33.16
CA LYS A 254 2.28 -4.19 34.25
C LYS A 254 1.10 -5.11 34.56
N TYR A 255 -0.11 -4.53 34.63
CA TYR A 255 -1.36 -5.27 34.86
C TYR A 255 -1.62 -6.33 33.78
N TYR A 256 -1.52 -5.97 32.50
CA TYR A 256 -1.80 -6.90 31.41
C TYR A 256 -0.69 -7.94 31.18
N VAL A 257 0.56 -7.61 31.51
CA VAL A 257 1.65 -8.58 31.54
C VAL A 257 1.39 -9.62 32.62
N LYS A 258 1.06 -9.21 33.85
CA LYS A 258 0.72 -10.13 34.96
C LYS A 258 -0.45 -11.05 34.59
N LYS A 259 -1.44 -10.54 33.85
CA LYS A 259 -2.58 -11.33 33.34
C LYS A 259 -2.29 -12.20 32.10
N LYS A 260 -1.01 -12.37 31.73
CA LYS A 260 -0.58 -13.16 30.56
C LYS A 260 -1.27 -12.73 29.26
N LYS A 261 -1.53 -11.42 29.07
CA LYS A 261 -2.19 -10.85 27.87
C LYS A 261 -1.22 -10.30 26.82
N ARG A 262 0.07 -10.60 26.95
CA ARG A 262 1.11 -10.20 25.98
C ARG A 262 0.87 -10.85 24.63
N ILE A 263 1.08 -10.10 23.56
CA ILE A 263 1.11 -10.63 22.19
C ILE A 263 2.53 -11.11 21.91
N LYS A 264 2.70 -12.41 21.62
CA LYS A 264 4.01 -12.99 21.26
C LYS A 264 4.63 -12.23 20.08
N GLY A 265 5.87 -11.77 20.25
CA GLY A 265 6.61 -10.96 19.27
C GLY A 265 6.26 -9.46 19.24
N GLY A 266 5.45 -8.98 20.20
CA GLY A 266 5.21 -7.55 20.39
C GLY A 266 4.64 -6.83 19.16
N TYR A 267 4.92 -5.53 19.07
CA TYR A 267 4.82 -4.80 17.82
C TYR A 267 6.06 -5.13 17.00
N SER A 268 5.89 -5.77 15.84
CA SER A 268 7.02 -6.07 14.98
C SER A 268 6.63 -6.09 13.51
N LYS A 269 7.58 -5.83 12.61
CA LYS A 269 7.39 -5.97 11.15
C LYS A 269 6.78 -7.33 10.79
N LYS A 270 7.25 -8.41 11.43
CA LYS A 270 6.71 -9.77 11.27
C LYS A 270 5.25 -9.88 11.67
N ASN A 271 4.85 -9.32 12.81
CA ASN A 271 3.46 -9.34 13.27
C ASN A 271 2.55 -8.44 12.42
N VAL A 272 3.06 -7.32 11.91
CA VAL A 272 2.35 -6.40 11.01
C VAL A 272 2.13 -7.07 9.64
N ALA A 273 3.17 -7.64 9.03
CA ALA A 273 3.10 -8.34 7.76
C ALA A 273 2.14 -9.55 7.81
N LYS A 274 2.10 -10.27 8.94
CA LYS A 274 1.15 -11.37 9.18
C LYS A 274 -0.25 -10.88 9.62
N MET A 275 -0.48 -9.58 9.69
CA MET A 275 -1.71 -8.93 10.16
C MET A 275 -2.23 -9.49 11.50
N LYS A 276 -1.33 -9.80 12.45
CA LYS A 276 -1.62 -10.52 13.70
C LYS A 276 -2.29 -9.65 14.78
N LEU A 277 -1.97 -8.36 14.78
CA LEU A 277 -2.55 -7.37 15.69
C LEU A 277 -4.03 -7.13 15.35
N ARG A 278 -4.84 -6.80 16.34
CA ARG A 278 -6.29 -6.57 16.21
C ARG A 278 -6.62 -5.17 16.72
N PRO A 279 -7.55 -4.46 16.06
CA PRO A 279 -8.01 -3.17 16.57
C PRO A 279 -8.41 -3.25 18.05
N GLY A 280 -7.87 -2.36 18.85
CA GLY A 280 -7.94 -2.36 20.31
C GLY A 280 -6.67 -2.83 21.02
N ASP A 281 -5.81 -3.63 20.37
CA ASP A 281 -4.52 -4.00 20.95
C ASP A 281 -3.74 -2.73 21.37
N LEU A 282 -3.02 -2.82 22.48
CA LEU A 282 -2.33 -1.67 23.08
C LEU A 282 -0.83 -1.86 22.95
N PHE A 283 -0.18 -0.86 22.35
CA PHE A 283 1.26 -0.72 22.27
C PHE A 283 1.77 0.13 23.43
N PHE A 284 2.85 -0.26 24.07
CA PHE A 284 3.50 0.52 25.11
C PHE A 284 4.92 0.88 24.66
N CYS A 285 5.23 2.18 24.61
CA CYS A 285 6.56 2.64 24.25
C CYS A 285 7.51 2.49 25.43
N GLU A 286 8.61 1.78 25.21
CA GLU A 286 9.70 1.60 26.17
C GLU A 286 10.85 2.58 25.86
N GLY A 287 11.27 3.32 26.88
CA GLY A 287 12.34 4.32 26.81
C GLY A 287 13.48 4.01 27.77
N GLN A 288 14.25 5.04 28.10
CA GLN A 288 15.27 4.97 29.16
C GLN A 288 14.64 4.64 30.53
N LYS A 289 15.48 4.21 31.47
CA LYS A 289 15.07 3.95 32.85
C LYS A 289 14.53 5.25 33.48
N ASN A 290 13.25 5.24 33.84
CA ASN A 290 12.54 6.39 34.40
C ASN A 290 11.80 6.07 35.70
N GLY A 291 12.23 5.01 36.40
CA GLY A 291 11.59 4.48 37.61
C GLY A 291 10.27 3.74 37.39
N ARG A 292 9.65 3.84 36.20
CA ARG A 292 8.39 3.15 35.88
C ARG A 292 8.65 1.76 35.33
N TYR A 293 7.62 0.90 35.40
CA TYR A 293 7.66 -0.45 34.83
C TYR A 293 8.19 -0.43 33.38
N ARG A 294 9.36 -1.04 33.16
CA ARG A 294 10.08 -1.14 31.88
C ARG A 294 10.39 0.21 31.19
N GLY A 295 10.54 1.29 31.96
CA GLY A 295 10.79 2.61 31.35
C GLY A 295 9.62 3.12 30.51
N ILE A 296 8.40 2.59 30.71
CA ILE A 296 7.25 2.91 29.85
C ILE A 296 6.78 4.34 30.07
N TYR A 297 6.63 5.07 28.97
CA TYR A 297 6.22 6.49 28.98
C TYR A 297 4.97 6.78 28.14
N HIS A 298 4.55 5.87 27.25
CA HIS A 298 3.39 6.07 26.37
C HIS A 298 2.60 4.78 26.16
N VAL A 299 1.30 4.92 25.88
CA VAL A 299 0.43 3.85 25.39
C VAL A 299 -0.32 4.31 24.16
N GLU A 300 -0.35 3.48 23.12
CA GLU A 300 -1.09 3.74 21.88
C GLU A 300 -2.09 2.61 21.59
N MET A 301 -3.24 2.96 21.01
CA MET A 301 -4.22 1.98 20.56
C MET A 301 -4.04 1.69 19.07
N PHE A 302 -3.79 0.42 18.75
CA PHE A 302 -3.84 -0.07 17.37
C PHE A 302 -5.28 -0.04 16.87
N THR A 303 -5.54 0.56 15.70
CA THR A 303 -6.90 0.77 15.17
C THR A 303 -7.18 0.02 13.87
N GLY A 304 -6.16 -0.56 13.24
CA GLY A 304 -6.29 -1.32 12.01
C GLY A 304 -5.03 -1.28 11.17
N TYR A 305 -5.16 -1.67 9.92
CA TYR A 305 -4.06 -1.69 8.95
C TYR A 305 -4.37 -0.78 7.77
N ARG A 306 -3.34 -0.39 7.03
CA ARG A 306 -3.43 0.28 5.72
C ARG A 306 -2.56 -0.47 4.72
N CYS A 307 -3.08 -0.65 3.51
CA CYS A 307 -2.31 -1.13 2.36
C CYS A 307 -1.66 0.06 1.67
N LEU A 308 -0.33 0.07 1.55
CA LEU A 308 0.38 1.11 0.81
C LEU A 308 0.55 0.74 -0.67
N GLY A 309 0.73 -0.55 -0.94
CA GLY A 309 0.91 -1.07 -2.29
C GLY A 309 0.99 -2.59 -2.26
N ILE A 310 0.91 -3.19 -3.44
CA ILE A 310 1.08 -4.63 -3.64
C ILE A 310 1.97 -4.77 -4.87
N THR A 311 3.09 -5.48 -4.72
CA THR A 311 4.04 -5.75 -5.80
C THR A 311 3.47 -6.77 -6.80
N PRO A 312 4.04 -6.88 -8.01
CA PRO A 312 3.55 -7.82 -9.03
C PRO A 312 3.52 -9.30 -8.60
N ASP A 313 4.44 -9.73 -7.72
CA ASP A 313 4.47 -11.05 -7.08
C ASP A 313 3.36 -11.25 -6.01
N GLY A 314 2.53 -10.23 -5.77
CA GLY A 314 1.41 -10.26 -4.84
C GLY A 314 1.78 -9.99 -3.39
N LYS A 315 3.01 -9.52 -3.10
CA LYS A 315 3.44 -9.14 -1.76
C LYS A 315 2.94 -7.75 -1.40
N ALA A 316 2.17 -7.66 -0.30
CA ALA A 316 1.57 -6.41 0.12
C ALA A 316 2.44 -5.66 1.14
N THR A 317 2.63 -4.36 0.92
CA THR A 317 3.19 -3.44 1.91
C THR A 317 2.05 -2.96 2.81
N ILE A 318 2.05 -3.46 4.05
CA ILE A 318 1.01 -3.20 5.04
C ILE A 318 1.63 -2.46 6.23
N VAL A 319 0.97 -1.39 6.67
CA VAL A 319 1.39 -0.61 7.84
C VAL A 319 0.31 -0.60 8.91
N ALA A 320 0.73 -0.39 10.15
CA ALA A 320 -0.14 -0.26 11.30
C ALA A 320 -0.79 1.13 11.35
N ARG A 321 -2.03 1.17 11.85
CA ARG A 321 -2.78 2.40 12.11
C ARG A 321 -2.99 2.59 13.60
N TRP A 322 -2.97 3.84 14.02
CA TRP A 322 -3.00 4.23 15.43
C TRP A 322 -4.14 5.21 15.71
N ALA A 323 -4.50 5.38 16.99
CA ALA A 323 -5.61 6.24 17.35
C ALA A 323 -5.21 7.72 17.29
N THR A 324 -4.01 8.05 17.77
CA THR A 324 -3.57 9.43 17.96
C THR A 324 -2.47 9.87 16.99
N VAL A 325 -1.56 8.97 16.63
CA VAL A 325 -0.41 9.27 15.75
C VAL A 325 -0.65 8.87 14.29
N PRO A 326 0.12 9.41 13.33
CA PRO A 326 0.07 8.99 11.93
C PRO A 326 0.30 7.49 11.76
N ASP A 327 -0.23 6.94 10.67
CA ASP A 327 0.07 5.56 10.27
C ASP A 327 1.58 5.40 10.02
N ASP A 328 2.14 4.24 10.36
CA ASP A 328 3.59 3.96 10.28
C ASP A 328 4.50 4.90 11.10
N TYR A 329 3.95 5.58 12.11
CA TYR A 329 4.75 6.32 13.08
C TYR A 329 5.81 5.40 13.70
N TYR A 330 7.06 5.87 13.80
CA TYR A 330 8.25 5.10 14.21
C TYR A 330 8.14 4.55 15.63
N MET A 331 7.38 3.47 15.78
CA MET A 331 7.28 2.68 16.99
C MET A 331 8.36 1.61 16.94
N LYS A 332 9.18 1.53 18.00
CA LYS A 332 10.30 0.57 18.08
C LYS A 332 9.80 -0.85 17.82
N ASP A 333 10.50 -1.54 16.91
CA ASP A 333 10.30 -2.98 16.69
C ASP A 333 10.53 -3.73 18.01
N ASN A 334 9.76 -4.78 18.24
CA ASN A 334 9.67 -5.56 19.48
C ASN A 334 9.11 -4.85 20.72
N GLY A 335 8.51 -3.66 20.59
CA GLY A 335 7.87 -3.01 21.75
C GLY A 335 6.67 -3.80 22.30
N LEU A 336 6.41 -3.64 23.60
CA LEU A 336 5.38 -4.39 24.31
C LEU A 336 3.98 -4.15 23.73
N MET A 337 3.36 -5.23 23.25
CA MET A 337 1.96 -5.26 22.84
C MET A 337 1.13 -6.16 23.74
N VAL A 338 -0.06 -5.71 24.11
CA VAL A 338 -1.04 -6.53 24.85
C VAL A 338 -2.40 -6.51 24.19
N ARG A 339 -3.20 -7.54 24.46
CA ARG A 339 -4.58 -7.68 24.00
C ARG A 339 -5.55 -7.66 25.18
N PRO A 340 -6.17 -6.52 25.51
CA PRO A 340 -7.08 -6.42 26.67
C PRO A 340 -8.31 -7.32 26.56
N THR A 341 -8.85 -7.48 25.36
CA THR A 341 -10.06 -8.27 25.08
C THR A 341 -9.79 -9.36 24.05
N LYS A 342 -10.37 -10.56 24.26
CA LYS A 342 -10.21 -11.70 23.35
C LYS A 342 -10.69 -11.41 21.92
#